data_AF-A0A6F8TGE4-F1
#
_entry.id   AF-A0A6F8TGE4-F1
#
_cell.length_a   1.000
_cell.length_b   1.000
_cell.length_c   1.000
_cell.angle_alpha   90.00
_cell.angle_beta   90.00
_cell.angle_gamma   90.00
#
_symmetry.space_group_name_H-M   'P 1'
#
loop_
_entity.id
_entity.type
_entity.pdbx_description
1 polymer ?
#
loop_
_entity_poly.entity_id
_entity_poly.type
_entity_poly.pdbx_seq_one_letter_code
_entity_poly.pdbx_strand_id
1 'polypeptide(L)'
;MLTGVYINNVATYSVPTQLDGLKQINFIFGANGSGKSTIGRIIDQSSGYTHCLLQWLGGEPIKTLVYNKDFIDRNFNQENTVKGVFTLGDDQVEAERQIALLRPQIDKVKDEIRRLNIQLNGEASQGGKVAERAALDPEIQAKCWKKTKV
;
A
#
# COMPACT_ATOMS: atom_id res chain seq x y z
N MET A 1 -2.75 -5.94 -29.73
CA MET A 1 -2.16 -4.66 -30.20
C MET A 1 -3.22 -3.58 -30.10
N LEU A 2 -2.90 -2.36 -29.64
CA LEU A 2 -3.87 -1.27 -29.61
C LEU A 2 -4.12 -0.76 -31.05
N THR A 3 -5.38 -0.72 -31.49
CA THR A 3 -5.77 -0.33 -32.86
C THR A 3 -6.49 1.01 -32.90
N GLY A 4 -7.09 1.43 -31.78
CA GLY A 4 -7.74 2.72 -31.68
C GLY A 4 -8.04 3.14 -30.24
N VAL A 5 -8.34 4.42 -30.06
CA VAL A 5 -8.70 5.04 -28.78
C VAL A 5 -9.87 5.99 -29.02
N TYR A 6 -10.99 5.73 -28.35
CA TYR A 6 -12.13 6.63 -28.28
C TYR A 6 -12.03 7.47 -27.00
N ILE A 7 -12.14 8.79 -27.14
CA ILE A 7 -11.96 9.76 -26.06
C ILE A 7 -13.18 10.67 -26.01
N ASN A 8 -13.78 10.78 -24.82
CA ASN A 8 -14.91 11.68 -24.62
C ASN A 8 -14.94 12.19 -23.17
N ASN A 9 -15.27 13.47 -23.00
CA ASN A 9 -15.49 14.11 -21.71
C ASN A 9 -14.32 13.96 -20.71
N VAL A 10 -13.08 14.13 -21.19
CA VAL A 10 -11.87 14.07 -20.34
C VAL A 10 -10.91 15.22 -20.68
N ALA A 11 -10.51 15.97 -19.65
CA ALA A 11 -9.61 17.12 -19.78
C ALA A 11 -10.07 18.13 -20.86
N THR A 12 -9.30 18.28 -21.95
CA THR A 12 -9.60 19.19 -23.06
C THR A 12 -10.45 18.55 -24.16
N TYR A 13 -10.76 17.26 -24.06
CA TYR A 13 -11.60 16.54 -25.03
C TYR A 13 -13.09 16.71 -24.68
N SER A 14 -13.67 17.85 -25.05
CA SER A 14 -15.09 18.17 -24.85
C SER A 14 -16.00 17.59 -25.93
N VAL A 15 -15.44 17.20 -27.08
CA VAL A 15 -16.15 16.58 -28.19
C VAL A 15 -15.67 15.14 -28.34
N PRO A 16 -16.57 14.16 -28.54
CA PRO A 16 -16.20 12.80 -28.89
C PRO A 16 -15.17 12.76 -30.01
N THR A 17 -14.01 12.21 -29.71
CA THR A 17 -12.86 12.17 -30.61
C THR A 17 -12.34 10.74 -30.68
N GLN A 18 -11.99 10.30 -31.88
CA GLN A 18 -11.51 8.95 -32.11
C GLN A 18 -10.13 9.00 -32.78
N LEU A 19 -9.20 8.24 -32.23
CA LEU A 19 -7.88 7.99 -32.81
C LEU A 19 -7.87 6.57 -33.35
N ASP A 20 -8.02 6.43 -34.67
CA ASP A 20 -8.10 5.13 -35.35
C ASP A 20 -6.85 4.83 -36.19
N GLY A 21 -6.75 3.56 -36.61
CA GLY A 21 -5.73 3.13 -37.57
C GLY A 21 -4.33 3.06 -36.96
N LEU A 22 -4.23 2.93 -35.63
CA LEU A 22 -2.95 2.80 -34.94
C LEU A 22 -2.16 1.62 -35.48
N LYS A 23 -0.89 1.88 -35.77
CA LYS A 23 0.09 0.88 -36.20
C LYS A 23 0.88 0.39 -35.01
N GLN A 24 1.82 -0.52 -35.25
CA GLN A 24 2.72 -1.00 -34.21
C GLN A 24 3.54 0.14 -33.58
N ILE A 25 3.91 1.15 -34.37
CA ILE A 25 4.64 2.35 -33.94
C ILE A 25 3.84 3.56 -34.41
N ASN A 26 3.56 4.49 -33.49
CA ASN A 26 2.82 5.73 -33.78
C ASN A 26 3.57 6.91 -33.16
N PHE A 27 3.57 8.04 -33.87
CA PHE A 27 4.08 9.31 -33.36
C PHE A 27 2.95 10.32 -33.34
N ILE A 28 2.67 10.90 -32.18
CA ILE A 28 1.60 11.88 -31.98
C ILE A 28 2.23 13.22 -31.61
N PHE A 29 2.01 14.24 -32.44
CA PHE A 29 2.57 15.57 -32.26
C PHE A 29 1.47 16.59 -31.94
N GLY A 30 1.84 17.66 -31.24
CA GLY A 30 0.92 18.75 -30.91
C GLY A 30 1.56 19.74 -29.94
N ALA A 31 0.98 20.93 -29.83
CA ALA A 31 1.44 21.98 -28.92
C ALA A 31 1.36 21.56 -27.44
N ASN A 32 2.06 22.28 -26.55
CA ASN A 32 1.88 22.08 -25.11
C ASN A 32 0.42 22.33 -24.72
N GLY A 33 -0.13 21.48 -23.86
CA GLY A 33 -1.55 21.54 -23.49
C GLY A 33 -2.53 20.92 -24.49
N SER A 34 -2.07 20.39 -25.63
CA SER A 34 -2.95 19.79 -26.66
C SER A 34 -3.56 18.42 -26.28
N GLY A 35 -3.48 17.99 -25.02
CA GLY A 35 -4.05 16.71 -24.56
C GLY A 35 -3.20 15.45 -24.78
N LYS A 36 -1.96 15.53 -25.28
CA LYS A 36 -1.09 14.35 -25.52
C LYS A 36 -0.93 13.46 -24.28
N SER A 37 -0.64 14.05 -23.12
CA SER A 37 -0.48 13.32 -21.86
C SER A 37 -1.78 12.65 -21.41
N THR A 38 -2.94 13.23 -21.76
CA THR A 38 -4.26 12.66 -21.48
C THR A 38 -4.46 11.33 -22.21
N ILE A 39 -4.04 11.25 -23.48
CA ILE A 39 -4.08 9.99 -24.25
C ILE A 39 -3.29 8.89 -23.51
N GLY A 40 -2.07 9.22 -23.06
CA GLY A 40 -1.23 8.29 -22.30
C GLY A 40 -1.91 7.82 -21.01
N ARG A 41 -2.53 8.72 -20.24
CA ARG A 41 -3.25 8.37 -19.00
C ARG A 41 -4.45 7.48 -19.24
N ILE A 42 -5.21 7.72 -20.32
CA ILE A 42 -6.34 6.85 -20.70
C ILE A 42 -5.87 5.43 -21.03
N ILE A 43 -4.72 5.30 -21.69
CA ILE A 43 -4.10 4.01 -21.99
C ILE A 43 -3.61 3.30 -20.72
N ASP A 44 -3.11 4.04 -19.73
CA ASP A 44 -2.61 3.49 -18.46
C ASP A 44 -3.75 3.04 -17.52
N GLN A 45 -4.84 3.82 -17.46
CA GLN A 45 -5.93 3.65 -16.47
C GLN A 45 -7.30 3.60 -17.13
N SER A 46 -7.51 2.71 -18.09
CA SER A 46 -8.75 2.64 -18.87
C SER A 46 -10.02 2.54 -18.01
N SER A 47 -9.96 1.85 -16.86
CA SER A 47 -11.07 1.73 -15.91
C SER A 47 -11.45 3.04 -15.21
N GLY A 48 -10.52 3.99 -15.10
CA GLY A 48 -10.75 5.31 -14.50
C GLY A 48 -11.47 6.30 -15.43
N TYR A 49 -11.63 5.95 -16.71
CA TYR A 49 -12.21 6.82 -17.73
C TYR A 49 -13.43 6.15 -18.39
N THR A 50 -14.57 6.20 -17.71
CA THR A 50 -15.84 5.52 -18.11
C THR A 50 -16.39 5.94 -19.47
N HIS A 51 -16.01 7.12 -19.98
CA HIS A 51 -16.44 7.63 -21.29
C HIS A 51 -15.41 7.39 -22.40
N CYS A 52 -14.28 6.75 -22.09
CA CYS A 52 -13.22 6.43 -23.04
C CYS A 52 -13.17 4.92 -23.28
N LEU A 53 -12.77 4.51 -24.49
CA LEU A 53 -12.67 3.10 -24.85
C LEU A 53 -11.37 2.83 -25.60
N LEU A 54 -10.68 1.76 -25.23
CA LEU A 54 -9.51 1.26 -25.94
C LEU A 54 -9.91 0.12 -26.88
N GLN A 55 -9.54 0.23 -28.14
CA GLN A 55 -9.79 -0.82 -29.13
C GLN A 55 -8.53 -1.65 -29.32
N TRP A 56 -8.66 -2.96 -29.13
CA TRP A 56 -7.57 -3.91 -29.22
C TRP A 56 -7.77 -4.86 -30.41
N LEU A 57 -6.70 -5.15 -31.13
CA LEU A 57 -6.66 -6.21 -32.13
C LEU A 57 -7.00 -7.54 -31.46
N GLY A 58 -8.11 -8.16 -31.88
CA GLY A 58 -8.62 -9.40 -31.29
C GLY A 58 -9.48 -9.20 -30.04
N GLY A 59 -9.79 -7.96 -29.64
CA GLY A 59 -10.67 -7.65 -28.51
C GLY A 59 -10.04 -7.78 -27.12
N GLU A 60 -8.88 -8.44 -27.01
CA GLU A 60 -8.20 -8.70 -25.73
C GLU A 60 -7.21 -7.57 -25.37
N PRO A 61 -7.37 -6.93 -24.20
CA PRO A 61 -6.37 -6.00 -23.67
C PRO A 61 -5.05 -6.72 -23.38
N ILE A 62 -3.94 -6.04 -23.66
CA ILE A 62 -2.60 -6.49 -23.26
C ILE A 62 -2.05 -5.56 -22.18
N LYS A 63 -1.07 -6.04 -21.41
CA LYS A 63 -0.39 -5.22 -20.40
C LYS A 63 0.18 -3.96 -21.05
N THR A 64 -0.29 -2.80 -20.60
CA THR A 64 0.19 -1.48 -21.01
C THR A 64 1.30 -1.01 -20.08
N LEU A 65 2.31 -0.35 -20.64
CA LEU A 65 3.36 0.34 -19.89
C LEU A 65 3.43 1.78 -20.42
N VAL A 66 3.08 2.75 -19.59
CA VAL A 66 3.04 4.17 -19.97
C VAL A 66 4.13 4.94 -19.23
N TYR A 67 5.20 5.28 -19.95
CA TYR A 67 6.34 6.04 -19.42
C TYR A 67 6.08 7.55 -19.51
N ASN A 68 5.27 8.07 -18.59
CA ASN A 68 4.98 9.51 -18.49
C ASN A 68 5.45 10.09 -17.15
N LYS A 69 5.13 11.36 -16.87
CA LYS A 69 5.46 11.99 -15.58
C LYS A 69 4.83 11.25 -14.39
N ASP A 70 3.60 10.75 -14.54
CA ASP A 70 2.91 10.02 -13.47
C ASP A 70 3.60 8.68 -13.16
N PHE A 71 4.23 8.03 -14.15
CA PHE A 71 5.10 6.87 -13.93
C PHE A 71 6.35 7.25 -13.12
N ILE A 72 6.99 8.36 -13.47
CA ILE A 72 8.16 8.86 -12.72
C ILE A 72 7.75 9.17 -11.28
N ASP A 73 6.66 9.90 -11.09
CA ASP A 73 6.23 10.32 -9.76
C ASP A 73 5.86 9.11 -8.87
N ARG A 74 5.24 8.06 -9.43
CA ARG A 74 4.92 6.83 -8.70
C ARG A 74 6.16 6.01 -8.32
N ASN A 75 7.12 5.90 -9.23
CA ASN A 75 8.27 5.00 -9.07
C ASN A 75 9.48 5.67 -8.41
N PHE A 76 9.62 6.99 -8.49
CA PHE A 76 10.85 7.71 -8.14
C PHE A 76 10.69 8.76 -7.03
N ASN A 77 9.47 9.18 -6.65
CA ASN A 77 9.26 10.13 -5.54
C ASN A 77 9.03 9.42 -4.20
N GLN A 78 9.95 8.56 -3.79
CA GLN A 78 9.97 8.07 -2.42
C GLN A 78 10.74 9.05 -1.53
N GLU A 79 10.07 9.67 -0.55
CA GLU A 79 10.71 10.53 0.46
C GLU A 79 11.79 9.79 1.30
N ASN A 80 11.81 8.44 1.24
CA ASN A 80 12.70 7.58 2.01
C ASN A 80 13.79 6.88 1.19
N THR A 81 13.94 7.17 -0.10
CA THR A 81 15.09 6.65 -0.86
C THR A 81 16.36 7.40 -0.46
N VAL A 82 17.33 6.66 0.05
CA VAL A 82 18.73 7.09 0.13
C VAL A 82 19.10 7.77 -1.19
N LYS A 83 19.51 9.04 -1.14
CA LYS A 83 19.88 9.82 -2.34
C LYS A 83 20.82 9.00 -3.22
N GLY A 84 20.36 8.65 -4.43
CA GLY A 84 21.16 7.92 -5.43
C GLY A 84 20.75 6.46 -5.67
N VAL A 85 19.81 5.89 -4.91
CA VAL A 85 19.24 4.56 -5.18
C VAL A 85 17.90 4.73 -5.90
N PHE A 86 17.86 4.32 -7.17
CA PHE A 86 16.65 4.31 -7.98
C PHE A 86 16.10 2.89 -8.03
N THR A 87 15.05 2.62 -7.25
CA THR A 87 14.31 1.35 -7.31
C THR A 87 13.31 1.41 -8.47
N LEU A 88 13.46 0.49 -9.43
CA LEU A 88 12.59 0.37 -10.60
C LEU A 88 11.49 -0.67 -10.32
N GLY A 89 10.25 -0.23 -10.10
CA GLY A 89 9.07 -1.10 -10.07
C GLY A 89 7.99 -0.70 -9.06
N ASP A 90 6.76 -0.49 -9.54
CA ASP A 90 5.58 -0.14 -8.73
C ASP A 90 5.34 -1.15 -7.58
N ASP A 91 5.54 -2.44 -7.84
CA ASP A 91 5.36 -3.52 -6.85
C ASP A 91 6.30 -3.36 -5.64
N GLN A 92 7.52 -2.84 -5.88
CA GLN A 92 8.52 -2.65 -4.84
C GLN A 92 8.21 -1.42 -3.98
N VAL A 93 7.66 -0.36 -4.58
CA VAL A 93 7.20 0.83 -3.86
C VAL A 93 6.08 0.49 -2.89
N GLU A 94 5.10 -0.31 -3.32
CA GLU A 94 4.01 -0.73 -2.46
C GLU A 94 4.50 -1.65 -1.34
N ALA A 95 5.40 -2.60 -1.65
CA ALA A 95 6.00 -3.46 -0.62
C ALA A 95 6.77 -2.65 0.45
N GLU A 96 7.53 -1.64 0.05
CA GLU A 96 8.26 -0.76 0.97
C GLU A 96 7.31 0.08 1.84
N ARG A 97 6.19 0.55 1.28
CA ARG A 97 5.12 1.21 2.06
C ARG A 97 4.50 0.27 3.09
N GLN A 98 4.18 -0.96 2.70
CA GLN A 98 3.63 -1.97 3.61
C GLN A 98 4.61 -2.27 4.75
N ILE A 99 5.91 -2.40 4.44
CA ILE A 99 6.96 -2.58 5.47
C ILE A 99 7.01 -1.39 6.42
N ALA A 100 6.98 -0.16 5.90
CA ALA A 100 7.00 1.06 6.71
C ALA A 100 5.77 1.17 7.64
N LEU A 101 4.62 0.65 7.21
CA LEU A 101 3.37 0.67 7.98
C LEU A 101 3.32 -0.45 9.04
N LEU A 102 3.85 -1.63 8.73
CA LEU A 102 3.84 -2.80 9.63
C LEU A 102 4.92 -2.74 10.71
N ARG A 103 6.09 -2.14 10.46
CA ARG A 103 7.18 -2.04 11.44
C ARG A 103 6.76 -1.37 12.76
N PRO A 104 6.11 -0.19 12.75
CA PRO A 104 5.63 0.45 13.98
C PRO A 104 4.61 -0.41 14.76
N GLN A 105 3.79 -1.20 14.05
CA GLN A 105 2.83 -2.10 14.69
C GLN A 105 3.55 -3.24 15.40
N ILE A 106 4.57 -3.82 14.77
CA ILE A 106 5.42 -4.85 15.38
C ILE A 106 6.10 -4.31 16.64
N ASP A 107 6.66 -3.09 16.57
CA ASP A 107 7.33 -2.49 17.72
C ASP A 107 6.36 -2.24 18.88
N LYS A 108 5.15 -1.74 18.58
CA LYS A 108 4.10 -1.56 19.58
C LYS A 108 3.71 -2.88 20.27
N VAL A 109 3.51 -3.95 19.49
CA VAL A 109 3.17 -5.28 20.04
C VAL A 109 4.33 -5.83 20.88
N LYS A 110 5.58 -5.65 20.45
CA LYS A 110 6.76 -6.05 21.23
C LYS A 110 6.85 -5.31 22.56
N ASP A 111 6.57 -4.02 22.57
CA ASP A 111 6.53 -3.21 23.79
C ASP A 111 5.42 -3.65 24.74
N GLU A 112 4.23 -3.99 24.22
CA GLU A 112 3.13 -4.56 25.00
C GLU A 112 3.51 -5.92 25.61
N ILE A 113 4.10 -6.82 24.82
CA ILE A 113 4.61 -8.11 25.31
C ILE A 113 5.65 -7.90 26.41
N ARG A 114 6.57 -6.95 26.24
CA ARG A 114 7.59 -6.63 27.23
C ARG A 114 6.94 -6.11 28.53
N ARG A 115 5.99 -5.20 28.44
CA ARG A 115 5.25 -4.68 29.61
C ARG A 115 4.48 -5.77 30.34
N LEU A 116 3.76 -6.62 29.63
CA LEU A 116 3.01 -7.73 30.22
C LEU A 116 3.93 -8.74 30.90
N ASN A 117 5.06 -9.09 30.28
CA ASN A 117 6.05 -9.98 30.88
C ASN A 117 6.65 -9.39 32.16
N ILE A 118 6.97 -8.10 32.15
CA ILE A 118 7.43 -7.39 33.35
C ILE A 118 6.34 -7.39 34.43
N GLN A 119 5.07 -7.23 34.07
CA GLN A 119 3.98 -7.25 35.06
C GLN A 119 3.74 -8.66 35.66
N LEU A 120 3.89 -9.71 34.85
CA LEU A 120 3.70 -11.10 35.27
C LEU A 120 4.86 -11.59 36.15
N ASN A 121 6.09 -11.44 35.67
CA ASN A 121 7.29 -12.02 36.29
C ASN A 121 8.08 -11.02 37.14
N GLY A 122 7.78 -9.73 37.00
CA GLY A 122 8.51 -8.61 37.60
C GLY A 122 9.87 -8.33 36.94
N GLU A 123 10.48 -7.21 37.30
CA GLU A 123 11.90 -6.96 37.00
C GLU A 123 12.78 -7.75 37.97
N ALA A 124 14.06 -7.97 37.62
CA ALA A 124 15.07 -8.88 38.19
C ALA A 124 15.20 -9.02 39.73
N SER A 125 14.38 -8.36 40.54
CA SER A 125 14.38 -8.39 42.01
C SER A 125 12.98 -8.35 42.67
N GLN A 126 11.88 -8.28 41.91
CA GLN A 126 10.51 -8.36 42.43
C GLN A 126 9.78 -9.47 41.67
N GLY A 127 9.24 -10.50 42.33
CA GLY A 127 8.68 -11.68 41.62
C GLY A 127 7.32 -11.48 40.91
N GLY A 128 6.95 -10.22 40.63
CA GLY A 128 5.72 -9.86 39.93
C GLY A 128 4.42 -10.39 40.57
N LYS A 129 3.35 -10.43 39.77
CA LYS A 129 2.06 -10.99 40.19
C LYS A 129 2.13 -12.49 40.50
N VAL A 130 3.06 -13.22 39.88
CA VAL A 130 3.25 -14.66 40.14
C VAL A 130 3.74 -14.91 41.56
N ALA A 131 4.73 -14.15 42.04
CA ALA A 131 5.20 -14.27 43.41
C ALA A 131 4.20 -13.71 44.43
N GLU A 132 3.49 -12.64 44.10
CA GLU A 132 2.43 -12.08 44.95
C GLU A 132 1.32 -13.13 45.19
N ARG A 133 0.87 -13.81 44.14
CA ARG A 133 -0.09 -14.91 44.27
C ARG A 133 0.46 -16.06 45.12
N ALA A 134 1.70 -16.49 44.87
CA ALA A 134 2.32 -17.57 45.63
C ALA A 134 2.48 -17.23 47.13
N ALA A 135 2.67 -15.95 47.48
CA ALA A 135 2.73 -15.49 48.86
C ALA A 135 1.36 -15.43 49.55
N LEU A 136 0.28 -15.12 48.81
CA LEU A 136 -1.08 -15.04 49.33
C LEU A 136 -1.76 -16.41 49.52
N ASP A 137 -1.44 -17.39 48.70
CA ASP A 137 -2.01 -18.75 48.76
C ASP A 137 -1.96 -19.41 50.16
N PRO A 138 -0.83 -19.42 50.89
CA PRO A 138 -0.78 -20.00 52.24
C PRO A 138 -1.59 -19.20 53.27
N GLU A 139 -1.68 -17.87 53.12
CA GLU A 139 -2.47 -17.02 54.02
C GLU A 139 -3.97 -17.25 53.84
N ILE A 140 -4.41 -17.43 52.59
CA ILE A 140 -5.79 -17.80 52.25
C ILE A 140 -6.11 -19.20 52.78
N GLN A 141 -5.25 -20.19 52.55
CA GLN A 141 -5.43 -21.54 53.09
C GLN A 141 -5.58 -21.52 54.61
N ALA A 142 -4.72 -20.78 55.32
CA ALA A 142 -4.81 -20.67 56.78
C ALA A 142 -6.13 -20.03 57.26
N LYS A 143 -6.63 -19.00 56.56
CA LYS A 143 -7.95 -18.39 56.85
C LYS A 143 -9.10 -19.35 56.56
N CYS A 144 -9.03 -20.12 55.48
CA CYS A 144 -10.03 -21.15 55.16
C CYS A 144 -10.08 -22.24 56.24
N TRP A 145 -8.93 -22.83 56.62
CA TRP A 145 -8.87 -23.88 57.65
C TRP A 145 -9.30 -23.41 59.04
N LYS A 146 -9.10 -22.12 59.38
CA LYS A 146 -9.63 -21.54 60.63
C LYS A 146 -11.16 -21.49 60.69
N LYS A 147 -11.84 -21.36 59.55
CA LYS A 147 -13.32 -21.34 59.48
C LYS A 147 -13.95 -22.74 59.47
N THR A 148 -13.19 -23.78 59.12
CA THR A 148 -13.68 -25.17 59.08
C THR A 148 -13.58 -25.89 60.44
N LYS A 149 -12.90 -25.30 61.44
CA LYS A 149 -12.96 -25.77 62.83
C LYS A 149 -14.28 -25.33 63.48
N VAL A 150 -15.33 -26.10 63.22
CA VAL A 150 -16.55 -26.21 64.04
C VAL A 150 -16.73 -27.69 64.33
#